data_AF-A0A8H5ZRK6-F1
#
_entry.id   AF-A0A8H5ZRK6-F1
#
_cell.length_a   1.000
_cell.length_b   1.000
_cell.length_c   1.000
_cell.angle_alpha   90.00
_cell.angle_beta   90.00
_cell.angle_gamma   90.00
#
_symmetry.space_group_name_H-M   'P 1'
#
loop_
_entity.id
_entity.type
_entity.pdbx_description
1 polymer ?
#
loop_
_entity_poly.entity_id
_entity_poly.type
_entity_poly.pdbx_seq_one_letter_code
_entity_poly.pdbx_strand_id
1 'polypeptide(L)'
;YSERIHSDIIKASGSFTTLEVRRIIYDHEANLAIERVMKDWANYIGDGQGFLTLNACSSLSNMYSFTFIESPQDRLDVAAYWGDLGLL
;
A
#
# COMPACT_ATOMS: atom_id res chain seq x y z
N TYR A 1 -10.48 -9.44 7.91
CA TYR A 1 -9.65 -9.22 6.70
C TYR A 1 -8.23 -8.79 7.01
N SER A 2 -7.95 -8.38 8.25
CA SER A 2 -6.63 -7.95 8.72
C SER A 2 -6.21 -8.66 10.00
N GLU A 3 -4.89 -8.67 10.22
CA GLU A 3 -4.23 -9.16 11.41
C GLU A 3 -3.57 -8.02 12.20
N ARG A 4 -3.42 -8.21 13.51
CA ARG A 4 -2.76 -7.26 14.39
C ARG A 4 -1.24 -7.35 14.23
N ILE A 5 -0.56 -6.22 14.16
CA ILE A 5 0.90 -6.17 14.20
C ILE A 5 1.37 -6.08 15.65
N HIS A 6 2.43 -6.83 15.98
CA HIS A 6 3.03 -6.80 17.30
C HIS A 6 3.53 -5.39 17.64
N SER A 7 3.22 -4.92 18.85
CA SER A 7 3.50 -3.54 19.26
C SER A 7 4.99 -3.20 19.25
N ASP A 8 5.86 -4.19 19.49
CA ASP A 8 7.32 -3.98 19.44
C ASP A 8 7.81 -3.63 18.03
N ILE A 9 7.20 -4.18 16.99
CA ILE A 9 7.51 -3.85 15.59
C ILE A 9 7.11 -2.39 15.31
N ILE A 10 5.95 -1.96 15.82
CA ILE A 10 5.46 -0.58 15.67
C ILE A 10 6.34 0.43 16.40
N LYS A 11 6.80 0.09 17.62
CA LYS A 11 7.74 0.93 18.36
C LYS A 11 9.08 1.05 17.64
N ALA A 12 9.57 -0.06 17.08
CA ALA A 12 10.82 -0.08 16.33
C ALA A 12 10.74 0.71 15.01
N SER A 13 9.55 0.87 14.42
CA SER A 13 9.37 1.67 13.19
C SER A 13 9.39 3.18 13.42
N GLY A 14 9.47 3.65 14.68
CA GLY A 14 9.37 5.07 15.02
C GLY A 14 7.95 5.63 14.96
N SER A 15 6.93 4.76 14.87
CA SER A 15 5.53 5.19 14.90
C SER A 15 5.10 5.56 16.32
N PHE A 16 4.53 6.76 16.49
CA PHE A 16 4.06 7.28 17.78
C PHE A 16 2.55 7.09 17.97
N THR A 17 2.07 5.86 17.89
CA THR A 17 0.64 5.54 18.08
C THR A 17 0.38 4.74 19.35
N THR A 18 -0.72 5.06 20.04
CA THR A 18 -1.28 4.25 21.14
C THR A 18 -2.40 3.34 20.65
N LEU A 19 -2.82 3.47 19.39
CA LEU A 19 -3.87 2.66 18.79
C LEU A 19 -3.31 1.32 18.31
N GLU A 20 -4.19 0.32 18.24
CA GLU A 20 -3.86 -0.95 17.63
C GLU A 20 -3.57 -0.75 16.13
N VAL A 21 -2.41 -1.24 15.69
CA VAL A 21 -2.06 -1.29 14.27
C VAL A 21 -2.39 -2.66 13.72
N ARG A 22 -3.16 -2.67 12.64
CA ARG A 22 -3.53 -3.87 11.89
C ARG A 22 -3.07 -3.73 10.45
N ARG A 23 -2.79 -4.84 9.78
CA ARG A 23 -2.54 -4.90 8.34
C ARG A 23 -3.41 -5.94 7.69
N ILE A 24 -3.78 -5.72 6.45
CA ILE A 24 -4.52 -6.69 5.66
C ILE A 24 -3.70 -7.96 5.40
N ILE A 25 -4.34 -9.13 5.39
CA ILE A 25 -3.62 -10.42 5.24
C ILE A 25 -3.22 -10.71 3.78
N TYR A 26 -3.86 -10.06 2.82
CA TYR A 26 -3.61 -10.22 1.39
C TYR A 26 -2.89 -8.99 0.80
N ASP A 27 -1.87 -8.52 1.52
CA ASP A 27 -1.01 -7.37 1.14
C ASP A 27 -0.46 -7.45 -0.29
N HIS A 28 -0.24 -8.67 -0.78
CA HIS A 28 0.21 -8.92 -2.15
C HIS A 28 -0.69 -8.27 -3.21
N GLU A 29 -2.01 -8.22 -3.00
CA GLU A 29 -2.95 -7.61 -3.96
C GLU A 29 -2.70 -6.11 -4.12
N ALA A 30 -2.39 -5.41 -3.02
CA ALA A 30 -2.03 -3.98 -3.08
C ALA A 30 -0.67 -3.76 -3.76
N ASN A 31 0.28 -4.68 -3.57
CA ASN A 31 1.58 -4.62 -4.24
C ASN A 31 1.46 -4.83 -5.76
N LEU A 32 0.62 -5.78 -6.19
CA LEU A 32 0.32 -6.00 -7.62
C LEU A 32 -0.35 -4.77 -8.25
N ALA A 33 -1.21 -4.08 -7.51
CA ALA A 33 -1.86 -2.86 -7.97
C ALA A 33 -0.86 -1.72 -8.25
N ILE A 34 0.14 -1.52 -7.37
CA ILE A 34 1.23 -0.57 -7.60
C ILE A 34 1.98 -0.90 -8.90
N GLU A 35 2.39 -2.17 -9.07
CA GLU A 35 3.09 -2.57 -10.28
C GLU A 35 2.26 -2.28 -11.55
N ARG A 36 0.94 -2.48 -11.47
CA ARG A 36 0.02 -2.20 -12.56
C ARG A 36 -0.06 -0.70 -12.85
N VAL A 37 -0.27 0.14 -11.83
CA VAL A 37 -0.30 1.62 -11.99
C VAL A 37 0.97 2.13 -12.66
N MET A 38 2.13 1.68 -12.20
CA MET A 38 3.42 2.17 -12.72
C MET A 38 3.64 1.74 -14.17
N LYS A 39 3.26 0.51 -14.53
CA LYS A 39 3.28 0.03 -15.92
C LYS A 39 2.33 0.84 -16.80
N ASP A 40 1.11 1.06 -16.34
CA ASP A 40 0.10 1.82 -17.09
C ASP A 40 0.53 3.27 -17.26
N TRP A 41 1.04 3.92 -16.21
CA TRP A 41 1.57 5.28 -16.30
C TRP A 41 2.72 5.39 -17.30
N ALA A 42 3.68 4.46 -17.25
CA ALA A 42 4.79 4.44 -18.20
C ALA A 42 4.32 4.24 -19.65
N ASN A 43 3.29 3.42 -19.87
CA ASN A 43 2.76 3.13 -21.19
C ASN A 43 1.93 4.28 -21.78
N TYR A 44 1.12 4.95 -20.97
CA TYR A 44 0.13 5.93 -21.45
C TYR A 44 0.54 7.40 -21.24
N ILE A 45 1.30 7.71 -20.19
CA ILE A 45 1.75 9.07 -19.87
C ILE A 45 3.23 9.23 -20.20
N GLY A 46 4.08 8.33 -19.69
CA GLY A 46 5.49 8.24 -20.09
C GLY A 46 6.36 9.45 -19.75
N ASP A 47 5.99 10.26 -18.76
CA ASP A 47 6.68 11.50 -18.36
C ASP A 47 7.90 11.26 -17.44
N GLY A 48 8.15 10.01 -17.07
CA GLY A 48 9.26 9.61 -16.20
C GLY A 48 8.97 9.73 -14.70
N GLN A 49 7.77 10.16 -14.29
CA GLN A 49 7.39 10.19 -12.86
C GLN A 49 7.46 8.79 -12.23
N GLY A 50 7.24 7.74 -13.01
CA GLY A 50 7.38 6.36 -12.56
C GLY A 50 8.76 6.01 -11.97
N PHE A 51 9.80 6.80 -12.24
CA PHE A 51 11.14 6.62 -11.66
C PHE A 51 11.39 7.46 -10.40
N LEU A 52 10.54 8.46 -10.15
CA LEU A 52 10.66 9.41 -9.04
C LEU A 52 9.67 9.11 -7.91
N THR A 53 8.55 8.45 -8.23
CA THR A 53 7.50 8.15 -7.25
C THR A 53 8.00 7.15 -6.21
N LEU A 54 7.87 7.54 -4.95
CA LEU A 54 8.03 6.64 -3.83
C LEU A 54 6.81 5.71 -3.80
N ASN A 55 7.01 4.45 -4.17
CA ASN A 55 5.95 3.45 -4.08
C ASN A 55 5.42 3.36 -2.65
N ALA A 56 4.12 3.14 -2.50
CA ALA A 56 3.48 2.98 -1.19
C ALA A 56 3.85 1.66 -0.47
N CYS A 57 5.01 1.05 -0.80
CA CYS A 57 5.52 -0.19 -0.22
C CYS A 57 6.59 0.09 0.83
N SER A 58 6.52 -0.64 1.94
CA SER A 58 7.58 -0.70 2.96
C SER A 58 8.00 -2.15 3.23
N SER A 59 9.02 -2.36 4.05
CA SER A 59 9.40 -3.69 4.53
C SER A 59 8.33 -4.34 5.43
N LEU A 60 7.38 -3.58 5.96
CA LEU A 60 6.32 -4.07 6.84
C LEU A 60 5.06 -4.46 6.09
N SER A 61 4.65 -3.62 5.14
CA SER A 61 3.47 -3.81 4.29
C SER A 61 3.36 -2.65 3.28
N ASN A 62 2.40 -2.79 2.38
CA ASN A 62 1.84 -1.71 1.60
C ASN A 62 1.04 -0.71 2.46
N MET A 63 1.09 0.58 2.15
CA MET A 63 0.31 1.64 2.80
C MET A 63 -1.20 1.36 2.78
N TYR A 64 -1.72 0.86 1.66
CA TYR A 64 -3.14 0.58 1.50
C TYR A 64 -3.59 -0.60 2.36
N SER A 65 -2.68 -1.54 2.67
CA SER A 65 -2.92 -2.63 3.62
C SER A 65 -3.05 -2.15 5.06
N PHE A 66 -2.49 -0.98 5.40
CA PHE A 66 -2.69 -0.30 6.69
C PHE A 66 -3.91 0.62 6.70
N THR A 67 -4.31 1.12 5.53
CA THR A 67 -5.39 2.10 5.39
C THR A 67 -6.76 1.42 5.28
N PHE A 68 -6.86 0.34 4.50
CA PHE A 68 -8.11 -0.36 4.19
C PHE A 68 -8.21 -1.71 4.90
N ILE A 69 -7.94 -1.74 6.20
CA ILE A 69 -7.81 -2.96 7.02
C ILE A 69 -9.03 -3.90 7.05
N GLU A 70 -10.21 -3.41 6.65
CA GLU A 70 -11.44 -4.21 6.56
C GLU A 70 -12.02 -4.24 5.13
N SER A 71 -11.20 -3.95 4.12
CA SER A 71 -11.60 -4.12 2.72
C SER A 71 -12.00 -5.58 2.45
N PRO A 72 -12.90 -5.83 1.49
CA PRO A 72 -12.98 -7.10 0.78
C PRO A 72 -11.73 -7.33 -0.07
N GLN A 73 -11.36 -8.60 -0.26
CA GLN A 73 -10.15 -8.99 -1.02
C GLN A 73 -10.21 -8.52 -2.48
N ASP A 74 -11.38 -8.65 -3.10
CA ASP A 74 -11.66 -8.29 -4.49
C ASP A 74 -11.73 -6.78 -4.76
N ARG A 75 -11.47 -5.94 -3.75
CA ARG A 75 -11.55 -4.47 -3.86
C ARG A 75 -10.28 -3.75 -3.46
N LEU A 76 -9.34 -4.42 -2.79
CA LEU A 76 -8.11 -3.77 -2.35
C LEU A 76 -7.24 -3.37 -3.54
N ASP A 77 -7.21 -4.16 -4.61
CA ASP A 77 -6.41 -3.88 -5.80
C ASP A 77 -6.87 -2.58 -6.48
N VAL A 78 -8.18 -2.36 -6.61
CA VAL A 78 -8.76 -1.15 -7.20
C VAL A 78 -8.48 0.05 -6.31
N ALA A 79 -8.65 -0.09 -4.99
CA ALA A 79 -8.41 0.99 -4.05
C ALA A 79 -6.93 1.43 -4.02
N ALA A 80 -6.00 0.46 -4.03
CA ALA A 80 -4.57 0.73 -4.11
C ALA A 80 -4.20 1.37 -5.46
N TYR A 81 -4.72 0.84 -6.58
CA TYR A 81 -4.46 1.39 -7.91
C TYR A 81 -4.86 2.88 -8.01
N TRP A 82 -6.07 3.23 -7.57
CA TRP A 82 -6.52 4.62 -7.59
C TRP A 82 -5.75 5.50 -6.61
N GLY A 83 -5.33 4.93 -5.48
CA GLY A 83 -4.50 5.62 -4.50
C GLY A 83 -3.17 6.06 -5.11
N ASP A 84 -2.41 5.15 -5.72
CA ASP A 84 -1.09 5.49 -6.28
C ASP A 84 -1.22 6.35 -7.54
N LEU A 85 -2.25 6.12 -8.35
CA LEU A 85 -2.51 6.98 -9.51
C LEU A 85 -2.75 8.44 -9.09
N GLY A 86 -3.35 8.68 -7.92
CA GLY A 86 -3.52 10.03 -7.38
C GLY A 86 -2.24 10.64 -6.78
N LEU A 87 -1.18 9.85 -6.58
CA LEU A 87 0.12 10.31 -6.08
C LEU A 87 1.13 10.59 -7.20
N LEU A 88 0.86 10.09 -8.42
CA LEU A 88 1.62 10.36 -9.64
C LEU A 88 1.25 11.73 -10.24
#